data_AF-A0A3N5WR73-F1
#
_entry.id   AF-A0A3N5WR73-F1
#
_cell.length_a   1.000
_cell.length_b   1.000
_cell.length_c   1.000
_cell.angle_alpha   90.00
_cell.angle_beta   90.00
_cell.angle_gamma   90.00
#
_symmetry.space_group_name_H-M   'P 1'
#
loop_
_entity.id
_entity.type
_entity.pdbx_description
1 polymer ?
#
loop_
_entity_poly.entity_id
_entity_poly.type
_entity_poly.pdbx_seq_one_letter_code
_entity_poly.pdbx_strand_id
1 'polypeptide(L)'
;MNDGLILADRIAQPEMQEVKKVQQYVKFEAVDARRGQIKITNSYDFRSLDGLGLAWQVIEDGRMSQGGKLPAPKLAAGKSEVVSLPIRSVKPGTEAFLSVSVHLAENETWAPPGHGVAWEQFELQQPALPSTNRPAGEVKLTESGNGFVVTGEDFRVGFDQNGALSSYQWQGAELLASGLRPNLWRVPTDNDEGGGERSFASRWRQAGLDQLSAKVQEVKGEQLGAGEARVSSVLVLTGKKGTITYRATYSVAADGAIALQSDFKSDGDWPPLPKVGVQLQLPGQFTDVEWYGRGPHESYWDRKTGARVDTYRGKAAEMHFLQVNPQESGNRSDVRWVQLTNASGIGLEVSGEGLFNFTVHDYTDQALMEAKKTQEIVRDGKITLSLDLQQMGLGGDDSWSPRTHPQYLLTAKDYSFVLNFKPATKNGDTLVMRL
;
A
#
# COMPACT_ATOMS: atom_id res chain seq x y z
N MET A 1 -11.63 15.69 -19.23
CA MET A 1 -12.04 14.55 -18.42
C MET A 1 -12.30 13.38 -19.35
N ASN A 2 -11.71 12.24 -19.06
CA ASN A 2 -12.06 10.98 -19.70
C ASN A 2 -12.92 10.19 -18.70
N ASP A 3 -14.22 10.10 -18.97
CA ASP A 3 -15.20 9.62 -17.99
C ASP A 3 -15.48 8.11 -18.12
N GLY A 4 -14.71 7.41 -18.97
CA GLY A 4 -14.96 6.00 -19.29
C GLY A 4 -14.26 5.03 -18.35
N LEU A 5 -14.89 3.89 -18.05
CA LEU A 5 -14.27 2.78 -17.30
C LEU A 5 -13.25 1.97 -18.14
N ILE A 6 -13.11 2.30 -19.42
CA ILE A 6 -12.22 1.68 -20.38
C ILE A 6 -11.56 2.79 -21.23
N LEU A 7 -10.31 2.60 -21.61
CA LEU A 7 -9.60 3.48 -22.53
C LEU A 7 -10.18 3.37 -23.95
N ALA A 8 -9.81 4.30 -24.82
CA ALA A 8 -10.27 4.33 -26.21
C ALA A 8 -9.90 3.08 -27.02
N ASP A 9 -8.86 2.35 -26.63
CA ASP A 9 -8.43 1.07 -27.20
C ASP A 9 -9.02 -0.16 -26.47
N ARG A 10 -9.97 0.08 -25.55
CA ARG A 10 -10.75 -0.92 -24.79
C ARG A 10 -9.95 -1.63 -23.70
N ILE A 11 -8.77 -1.12 -23.34
CA ILE A 11 -8.08 -1.53 -22.12
C ILE A 11 -8.90 -1.07 -20.90
N ALA A 12 -9.22 -2.00 -20.00
CA ALA A 12 -9.99 -1.68 -18.81
C ALA A 12 -9.19 -0.84 -17.81
N GLN A 13 -9.82 0.20 -17.28
CA GLN A 13 -9.24 0.98 -16.20
C GLN A 13 -9.41 0.26 -14.85
N PRO A 14 -8.59 0.57 -13.82
CA PRO A 14 -8.62 -0.13 -12.54
C PRO A 14 -9.99 -0.13 -11.84
N GLU A 15 -10.76 0.96 -11.91
CA GLU A 15 -12.12 1.05 -11.37
C GLU A 15 -13.09 -0.01 -11.92
N MET A 16 -12.81 -0.58 -13.10
CA MET A 16 -13.62 -1.67 -13.65
C MET A 16 -13.65 -2.89 -12.71
N GLN A 17 -12.60 -3.11 -11.93
CA GLN A 17 -12.56 -4.20 -10.95
C GLN A 17 -13.51 -3.96 -9.78
N GLU A 18 -13.66 -2.70 -9.35
CA GLU A 18 -14.63 -2.31 -8.33
C GLU A 18 -16.06 -2.51 -8.86
N VAL A 19 -16.33 -2.08 -10.10
CA VAL A 19 -17.63 -2.29 -10.77
C VAL A 19 -17.96 -3.77 -10.84
N LYS A 20 -17.01 -4.60 -11.30
CA LYS A 20 -17.17 -6.06 -11.37
C LYS A 20 -17.50 -6.67 -10.00
N LYS A 21 -16.85 -6.21 -8.93
CA LYS A 21 -17.09 -6.71 -7.57
C LYS A 21 -18.47 -6.29 -7.04
N VAL A 22 -18.79 -5.01 -7.10
CA VAL A 22 -20.02 -4.45 -6.52
C VAL A 22 -21.25 -5.01 -7.24
N GLN A 23 -21.18 -5.15 -8.57
CA GLN A 23 -22.27 -5.63 -9.41
C GLN A 23 -22.37 -7.15 -9.52
N GLN A 24 -21.51 -7.93 -8.86
CA GLN A 24 -21.58 -9.40 -8.94
C GLN A 24 -22.94 -9.94 -8.44
N TYR A 25 -23.51 -10.93 -9.14
CA TYR A 25 -24.85 -11.46 -8.83
C TYR A 25 -24.86 -12.61 -7.82
N VAL A 26 -23.70 -13.14 -7.46
CA VAL A 26 -23.58 -14.11 -6.36
C VAL A 26 -23.04 -13.40 -5.13
N LYS A 27 -23.82 -13.42 -4.04
CA LYS A 27 -23.46 -12.77 -2.77
C LYS A 27 -23.05 -13.82 -1.75
N PHE A 28 -22.13 -13.44 -0.87
CA PHE A 28 -21.58 -14.31 0.16
C PHE A 28 -21.71 -13.63 1.52
N GLU A 29 -22.16 -14.36 2.52
CA GLU A 29 -22.24 -13.89 3.91
C GLU A 29 -21.59 -14.96 4.81
N ALA A 30 -20.73 -14.53 5.73
CA ALA A 30 -20.16 -15.44 6.72
C ALA A 30 -21.22 -15.81 7.76
N VAL A 31 -21.58 -17.10 7.84
CA VAL A 31 -22.34 -17.64 8.97
C VAL A 31 -21.36 -18.00 10.09
N ASP A 32 -20.31 -18.75 9.73
CA ASP A 32 -19.13 -18.99 10.56
C ASP A 32 -17.95 -19.30 9.61
N ALA A 33 -17.23 -18.26 9.19
CA ALA A 33 -16.12 -18.41 8.26
C ALA A 33 -14.98 -19.28 8.82
N ARG A 34 -14.76 -19.28 10.15
CA ARG A 34 -13.73 -20.09 10.81
C ARG A 34 -14.05 -21.60 10.78
N ARG A 35 -15.32 -21.95 10.56
CA ARG A 35 -15.78 -23.33 10.33
C ARG A 35 -16.15 -23.60 8.87
N GLY A 36 -15.85 -22.66 7.97
CA GLY A 36 -16.13 -22.77 6.54
C GLY A 36 -17.61 -22.65 6.17
N GLN A 37 -18.46 -22.13 7.06
CA GLN A 37 -19.89 -21.99 6.83
C GLN A 37 -20.20 -20.63 6.20
N ILE A 38 -20.49 -20.64 4.90
CA ILE A 38 -20.76 -19.44 4.10
C ILE A 38 -22.14 -19.56 3.49
N LYS A 39 -22.99 -18.56 3.72
CA LYS A 39 -24.26 -18.43 3.02
C LYS A 39 -24.00 -17.84 1.63
N ILE A 40 -24.42 -18.57 0.60
CA ILE A 40 -24.36 -18.15 -0.79
C ILE A 40 -25.77 -17.78 -1.22
N THR A 41 -25.92 -16.59 -1.81
CA THR A 41 -27.19 -16.09 -2.34
C THR A 41 -27.09 -15.87 -3.84
N ASN A 42 -28.01 -16.47 -4.59
CA ASN A 42 -28.19 -16.21 -6.01
C ASN A 42 -29.09 -14.97 -6.19
N SER A 43 -28.52 -13.85 -6.61
CA SER A 43 -29.25 -12.62 -6.91
C SER A 43 -29.52 -12.41 -8.40
N TYR A 44 -29.30 -13.41 -9.26
CA TYR A 44 -29.85 -13.38 -10.62
C TYR A 44 -31.38 -13.44 -10.59
N ASP A 45 -32.03 -12.79 -11.56
CA ASP A 45 -33.49 -12.78 -11.68
C ASP A 45 -34.06 -14.07 -12.30
N PHE A 46 -33.30 -14.72 -13.21
CA PHE A 46 -33.79 -15.88 -13.98
C PHE A 46 -32.79 -17.05 -14.04
N ARG A 47 -31.51 -16.81 -13.78
CA ARG A 47 -30.44 -17.81 -13.95
C ARG A 47 -30.26 -18.62 -12.66
N SER A 48 -30.15 -19.94 -12.80
CA SER A 48 -29.70 -20.84 -11.73
C SER A 48 -28.17 -20.80 -11.60
N LEU A 49 -27.64 -21.11 -10.42
CA LEU A 49 -26.20 -21.35 -10.23
C LEU A 49 -25.76 -22.77 -10.64
N ASP A 50 -26.69 -23.62 -11.11
CA ASP A 50 -26.33 -24.94 -11.66
C ASP A 50 -25.37 -24.78 -12.85
N GLY A 51 -24.38 -25.67 -12.95
CA GLY A 51 -23.32 -25.58 -13.95
C GLY A 51 -22.23 -24.52 -13.68
N LEU A 52 -22.25 -23.85 -12.51
CA LEU A 52 -21.11 -23.02 -12.06
C LEU A 52 -20.19 -23.81 -11.12
N GLY A 53 -18.91 -23.42 -11.09
CA GLY A 53 -17.91 -23.95 -10.18
C GLY A 53 -17.69 -23.02 -8.98
N LEU A 54 -17.55 -23.59 -7.78
CA LEU A 54 -17.13 -22.92 -6.57
C LEU A 54 -15.68 -23.28 -6.26
N ALA A 55 -14.82 -22.28 -6.07
CA ALA A 55 -13.45 -22.45 -5.63
C ALA A 55 -13.24 -21.72 -4.30
N TRP A 56 -12.46 -22.32 -3.41
CA TRP A 56 -12.10 -21.71 -2.13
C TRP A 56 -10.62 -21.91 -1.83
N GLN A 57 -10.04 -20.97 -1.08
CA GLN A 57 -8.68 -21.05 -0.59
C GLN A 57 -8.56 -20.39 0.79
N VAL A 58 -7.69 -20.94 1.63
CA VAL A 58 -7.23 -20.31 2.87
C VAL A 58 -5.83 -19.77 2.62
N ILE A 59 -5.64 -18.50 2.93
CA ILE A 59 -4.39 -17.77 2.79
C ILE A 59 -3.89 -17.48 4.21
N GLU A 60 -2.70 -17.94 4.56
CA GLU A 60 -2.01 -17.67 5.83
C GLU A 60 -0.74 -16.85 5.54
N ASP A 61 -0.63 -15.64 6.10
CA ASP A 61 0.47 -14.69 5.84
C ASP A 61 0.80 -14.51 4.35
N GLY A 62 -0.24 -14.36 3.53
CA GLY A 62 -0.11 -14.16 2.08
C GLY A 62 0.19 -15.42 1.27
N ARG A 63 0.23 -16.61 1.90
CA ARG A 63 0.48 -17.88 1.21
C ARG A 63 -0.72 -18.80 1.30
N MET A 64 -1.13 -19.36 0.15
CA MET A 64 -2.18 -20.37 0.13
C MET A 64 -1.75 -21.60 0.94
N SER A 65 -2.48 -21.92 2.00
CA SER A 65 -2.23 -23.08 2.86
C SER A 65 -3.21 -24.22 2.61
N GLN A 66 -4.42 -23.90 2.14
CA GLN A 66 -5.49 -24.84 1.85
C GLN A 66 -6.31 -24.35 0.65
N GLY A 67 -6.97 -25.27 -0.05
CA GLY A 67 -7.91 -24.89 -1.09
C GLY A 67 -8.58 -26.09 -1.74
N GLY A 68 -9.61 -25.80 -2.53
CA GLY A 68 -10.37 -26.84 -3.22
C GLY A 68 -11.38 -26.27 -4.20
N LYS A 69 -11.94 -27.17 -5.01
CA LYS A 69 -13.05 -26.90 -5.92
C LYS A 69 -14.24 -27.78 -5.56
N LEU A 70 -15.43 -27.21 -5.63
CA LEU A 70 -16.71 -27.87 -5.42
C LEU A 70 -17.67 -27.42 -6.54
N PRO A 71 -18.69 -28.21 -6.90
CA PRO A 71 -19.82 -27.67 -7.64
C PRO A 71 -20.46 -26.50 -6.86
N ALA A 72 -20.91 -25.46 -7.55
CA ALA A 72 -21.73 -24.45 -6.90
C ALA A 72 -23.07 -25.07 -6.44
N PRO A 73 -23.69 -24.55 -5.35
CA PRO A 73 -25.00 -25.03 -4.92
C PRO A 73 -26.04 -24.78 -6.02
N LYS A 74 -26.98 -25.71 -6.21
CA LYS A 74 -28.02 -25.63 -7.24
C LYS A 74 -29.15 -24.67 -6.84
N LEU A 75 -28.81 -23.38 -6.78
CA LEU A 75 -29.71 -22.33 -6.35
C LEU A 75 -30.46 -21.72 -7.53
N ALA A 76 -31.78 -21.86 -7.53
CA ALA A 76 -32.65 -21.06 -8.39
C ALA A 76 -32.50 -19.56 -8.08
N ALA A 77 -32.96 -18.71 -9.01
CA ALA A 77 -32.99 -17.26 -8.85
C ALA A 77 -33.60 -16.84 -7.50
N GLY A 78 -32.95 -15.89 -6.82
CA GLY A 78 -33.36 -15.36 -5.52
C GLY A 78 -33.21 -16.31 -4.32
N LYS A 79 -32.64 -17.52 -4.50
CA LYS A 79 -32.47 -18.50 -3.42
C LYS A 79 -31.10 -18.40 -2.76
N SER A 80 -31.01 -18.90 -1.53
CA SER A 80 -29.78 -18.95 -0.76
C SER A 80 -29.64 -20.28 -0.01
N GLU A 81 -28.40 -20.68 0.24
CA GLU A 81 -28.04 -21.88 0.99
C GLU A 81 -26.74 -21.66 1.75
N VAL A 82 -26.61 -22.31 2.91
CA VAL A 82 -25.35 -22.35 3.67
C VAL A 82 -24.51 -23.51 3.18
N VAL A 83 -23.38 -23.20 2.56
CA VAL A 83 -22.39 -24.18 2.12
C VAL A 83 -21.34 -24.37 3.21
N SER A 84 -20.97 -25.62 3.47
CA SER A 84 -19.86 -25.97 4.37
C SER A 84 -18.61 -26.31 3.56
N LEU A 85 -17.60 -25.45 3.63
CA LEU A 85 -16.30 -25.65 3.00
C LEU A 85 -15.41 -26.51 3.91
N PRO A 86 -14.67 -27.49 3.35
CA PRO A 86 -13.86 -28.41 4.14
C PRO A 86 -12.52 -27.78 4.58
N ILE A 87 -12.60 -26.71 5.37
CA ILE A 87 -11.43 -26.01 5.90
C ILE A 87 -10.94 -26.67 7.19
N ARG A 88 -9.62 -26.63 7.41
CA ARG A 88 -8.94 -27.02 8.65
C ARG A 88 -8.54 -25.78 9.42
N SER A 89 -8.18 -25.95 10.70
CA SER A 89 -7.65 -24.87 11.53
C SER A 89 -6.42 -24.22 10.91
N VAL A 90 -6.39 -22.88 10.94
CA VAL A 90 -5.24 -22.07 10.56
C VAL A 90 -4.16 -22.10 11.65
N LYS A 91 -2.91 -21.81 11.30
CA LYS A 91 -1.80 -21.77 12.25
C LYS A 91 -2.02 -20.65 13.28
N PRO A 92 -1.78 -20.89 14.58
CA PRO A 92 -1.83 -19.82 15.57
C PRO A 92 -0.83 -18.71 15.26
N GLY A 93 -1.27 -17.46 15.39
CA GLY A 93 -0.41 -16.29 15.26
C GLY A 93 -0.21 -15.76 13.83
N THR A 94 -0.67 -16.47 12.80
CA THR A 94 -0.67 -15.97 11.42
C THR A 94 -1.90 -15.10 11.14
N GLU A 95 -1.79 -14.15 10.23
CA GLU A 95 -2.98 -13.57 9.60
C GLU A 95 -3.59 -14.59 8.66
N ALA A 96 -4.92 -14.75 8.68
CA ALA A 96 -5.57 -15.73 7.80
C ALA A 96 -6.85 -15.22 7.16
N PHE A 97 -7.04 -15.56 5.89
CA PHE A 97 -8.23 -15.24 5.10
C PHE A 97 -8.81 -16.47 4.41
N LEU A 98 -10.13 -16.59 4.38
CA LEU A 98 -10.86 -17.49 3.48
C LEU A 98 -11.31 -16.69 2.27
N SER A 99 -10.82 -17.04 1.08
CA SER A 99 -11.35 -16.52 -0.17
C SER A 99 -12.23 -17.55 -0.86
N VAL A 100 -13.39 -17.11 -1.33
CA VAL A 100 -14.37 -17.93 -2.05
C VAL A 100 -14.68 -17.26 -3.37
N SER A 101 -14.82 -18.05 -4.44
CA SER A 101 -15.05 -17.53 -5.80
C SER A 101 -15.91 -18.47 -6.61
N VAL A 102 -16.73 -17.91 -7.49
CA VAL A 102 -17.60 -18.64 -8.41
C VAL A 102 -17.16 -18.37 -9.84
N HIS A 103 -17.09 -19.43 -10.63
CA HIS A 103 -16.56 -19.43 -11.99
C HIS A 103 -17.49 -20.16 -12.95
N LEU A 104 -17.43 -19.79 -14.24
CA LEU A 104 -18.04 -20.60 -15.29
C LEU A 104 -17.38 -21.99 -15.34
N ALA A 105 -18.18 -23.05 -15.36
CA ALA A 105 -17.64 -24.41 -15.57
C ALA A 105 -17.52 -24.77 -17.06
N GLU A 106 -18.32 -24.12 -17.91
CA GLU A 106 -18.41 -24.36 -19.36
C GLU A 106 -18.28 -23.05 -20.14
N ASN A 107 -18.22 -23.14 -21.47
CA ASN A 107 -18.17 -21.98 -22.35
C ASN A 107 -19.51 -21.23 -22.33
N GLU A 108 -19.42 -19.91 -22.29
CA GLU A 108 -20.52 -19.00 -22.60
C GLU A 108 -20.15 -18.19 -23.84
N THR A 109 -21.15 -17.58 -24.50
CA THR A 109 -20.91 -16.77 -25.72
C THR A 109 -19.99 -15.57 -25.48
N TRP A 110 -19.80 -15.15 -24.23
CA TRP A 110 -19.05 -13.96 -23.82
C TRP A 110 -17.79 -14.28 -23.00
N ALA A 111 -17.59 -15.51 -22.54
CA ALA A 111 -16.40 -15.89 -21.77
C ALA A 111 -16.14 -17.42 -21.75
N PRO A 112 -14.87 -17.84 -21.62
CA PRO A 112 -14.52 -19.25 -21.49
C PRO A 112 -14.73 -19.80 -20.05
N PRO A 113 -14.66 -21.13 -19.87
CA PRO A 113 -14.58 -21.77 -18.56
C PRO A 113 -13.48 -21.15 -17.69
N GLY A 114 -13.72 -21.10 -16.39
CA GLY A 114 -12.81 -20.49 -15.42
C GLY A 114 -12.97 -18.98 -15.27
N HIS A 115 -13.76 -18.30 -16.11
CA HIS A 115 -14.09 -16.89 -15.90
C HIS A 115 -14.78 -16.69 -14.55
N GLY A 116 -14.18 -15.90 -13.66
CA GLY A 116 -14.73 -15.59 -12.34
C GLY A 116 -15.86 -14.57 -12.43
N VAL A 117 -17.05 -14.96 -11.94
CA VAL A 117 -18.27 -14.13 -11.97
C VAL A 117 -18.56 -13.45 -10.64
N ALA A 118 -18.03 -13.98 -9.54
CA ALA A 118 -18.20 -13.42 -8.20
C ALA A 118 -17.12 -13.95 -7.25
N TRP A 119 -16.79 -13.17 -6.23
CA TRP A 119 -15.94 -13.65 -5.15
C TRP A 119 -16.18 -12.87 -3.85
N GLU A 120 -15.70 -13.42 -2.74
CA GLU A 120 -15.58 -12.73 -1.46
C GLU A 120 -14.36 -13.21 -0.67
N GLN A 121 -13.89 -12.40 0.27
CA GLN A 121 -12.83 -12.75 1.20
C GLN A 121 -13.24 -12.42 2.64
N PHE A 122 -13.05 -13.38 3.54
CA PHE A 122 -13.39 -13.27 4.96
C PHE A 122 -12.13 -13.42 5.80
N GLU A 123 -11.94 -12.52 6.76
CA GLU A 123 -10.88 -12.63 7.77
C GLU A 123 -11.20 -13.79 8.73
N LEU A 124 -10.28 -14.74 8.85
CA LEU A 124 -10.38 -15.87 9.77
C LEU A 124 -9.62 -15.60 11.06
N GLN A 125 -8.50 -14.90 10.99
CA GLN A 125 -7.62 -14.67 12.12
C GLN A 125 -6.75 -13.43 11.88
N GLN A 126 -6.56 -12.63 12.93
CA GLN A 126 -5.56 -11.56 12.96
C GLN A 126 -4.20 -12.12 13.38
N PRO A 127 -3.10 -11.56 12.87
CA PRO A 127 -1.77 -12.00 13.26
C PRO A 127 -1.54 -11.74 14.76
N ALA A 128 -0.67 -12.53 15.38
CA ALA A 128 -0.16 -12.19 16.69
C ALA A 128 0.69 -10.92 16.61
N LEU A 129 0.74 -10.15 17.69
CA LEU A 129 1.69 -9.04 17.79
C LEU A 129 3.11 -9.58 17.62
N PRO A 130 3.98 -8.92 16.83
CA PRO A 130 5.35 -9.35 16.65
C PRO A 130 6.06 -9.47 18.00
N SER A 131 6.82 -10.54 18.19
CA SER A 131 7.69 -10.67 19.37
C SER A 131 8.85 -9.67 19.27
N THR A 132 9.12 -8.93 20.35
CA THR A 132 10.25 -7.99 20.45
C THR A 132 11.57 -8.71 20.71
N ASN A 133 11.97 -9.62 19.82
CA ASN A 133 13.32 -10.17 19.86
C ASN A 133 14.29 -9.14 19.32
N ARG A 134 15.16 -8.64 20.19
CA ARG A 134 16.27 -7.77 19.78
C ARG A 134 17.33 -8.64 19.10
N PRO A 135 17.75 -8.34 17.86
CA PRO A 135 18.85 -9.05 17.24
C PRO A 135 20.12 -8.88 18.08
N ALA A 136 20.89 -9.95 18.20
CA ALA A 136 22.20 -9.91 18.83
C ALA A 136 23.21 -9.25 17.88
N GLY A 137 24.20 -8.57 18.45
CA GLY A 137 25.26 -7.90 17.71
C GLY A 137 25.53 -6.50 18.25
N GLU A 138 26.48 -5.82 17.62
CA GLU A 138 26.89 -4.48 17.99
C GLU A 138 26.58 -3.49 16.86
N VAL A 139 26.13 -2.30 17.24
CA VAL A 139 26.01 -1.14 16.37
C VAL A 139 26.80 0.00 16.97
N LYS A 140 27.43 0.79 16.10
CA LYS A 140 28.17 1.98 16.49
C LYS A 140 27.60 3.20 15.81
N LEU A 141 27.13 4.14 16.61
CA LEU A 141 26.76 5.48 16.20
C LEU A 141 27.99 6.40 16.24
N THR A 142 28.21 7.13 15.16
CA THR A 142 29.23 8.18 15.07
C THR A 142 28.67 9.44 14.44
N GLU A 143 29.09 10.60 14.94
CA GLU A 143 28.93 11.86 14.22
C GLU A 143 29.87 11.88 13.01
N SER A 144 29.36 12.33 11.87
CA SER A 144 30.12 12.39 10.61
C SER A 144 29.72 13.64 9.83
N GLY A 145 30.62 14.63 9.80
CA GLY A 145 30.30 15.94 9.22
C GLY A 145 29.20 16.62 10.04
N ASN A 146 28.10 16.98 9.37
CA ASN A 146 26.93 17.60 10.02
C ASN A 146 25.80 16.60 10.32
N GLY A 147 26.02 15.29 10.12
CA GLY A 147 25.00 14.25 10.31
C GLY A 147 25.50 13.09 11.17
N PHE A 148 24.80 11.96 11.09
CA PHE A 148 25.09 10.76 11.86
C PHE A 148 25.29 9.55 10.97
N VAL A 149 26.11 8.60 11.40
CA VAL A 149 26.29 7.31 10.74
C VAL A 149 26.16 6.21 11.79
N VAL A 150 25.32 5.22 11.52
CA VAL A 150 25.24 3.98 12.29
C VAL A 150 25.87 2.85 11.47
N THR A 151 26.79 2.11 12.07
CA THR A 151 27.49 0.98 11.44
C THR A 151 27.26 -0.30 12.23
N GLY A 152 27.05 -1.41 11.53
CA GLY A 152 27.09 -2.76 12.08
C GLY A 152 28.01 -3.65 11.24
N GLU A 153 27.89 -4.97 11.35
CA GLU A 153 28.75 -5.93 10.64
C GLU A 153 28.59 -5.83 9.12
N ASP A 154 27.35 -5.94 8.63
CA ASP A 154 27.03 -5.99 7.20
C ASP A 154 26.42 -4.69 6.64
N PHE A 155 26.23 -3.67 7.49
CA PHE A 155 25.45 -2.50 7.10
C PHE A 155 26.06 -1.17 7.54
N ARG A 156 25.69 -0.13 6.79
CA ARG A 156 25.98 1.27 7.12
C ARG A 156 24.76 2.14 6.78
N VAL A 157 24.25 2.83 7.79
CA VAL A 157 23.10 3.75 7.67
C VAL A 157 23.58 5.17 7.90
N GLY A 158 23.30 6.06 6.95
CA GLY A 158 23.64 7.48 7.02
C GLY A 158 22.40 8.35 7.25
N PHE A 159 22.56 9.36 8.08
CA PHE A 159 21.59 10.42 8.34
C PHE A 159 22.22 11.76 7.98
N ASP A 160 21.49 12.58 7.21
CA ASP A 160 21.97 13.92 6.80
C ASP A 160 21.91 14.93 7.96
N GLN A 161 22.27 16.19 7.66
CA GLN A 161 22.25 17.28 8.64
C GLN A 161 20.86 17.68 9.15
N ASN A 162 19.79 17.20 8.51
CA ASN A 162 18.42 17.38 8.96
C ASN A 162 17.92 16.17 9.76
N GLY A 163 18.76 15.15 9.93
CA GLY A 163 18.41 13.88 10.57
C GLY A 163 17.57 12.95 9.66
N ALA A 164 17.49 13.23 8.37
CA ALA A 164 16.80 12.36 7.41
C ALA A 164 17.66 11.15 7.05
N LEU A 165 17.07 9.96 6.96
CA LEU A 165 17.72 8.78 6.42
C LEU A 165 18.17 9.06 4.99
N SER A 166 19.48 9.10 4.74
CA SER A 166 20.08 9.59 3.49
C SER A 166 20.91 8.55 2.75
N SER A 167 21.34 7.49 3.43
CA SER A 167 22.06 6.35 2.83
C SER A 167 21.73 5.09 3.63
N TYR A 168 21.59 3.97 2.94
CA TYR A 168 21.40 2.66 3.55
C TYR A 168 22.13 1.62 2.72
N GLN A 169 23.30 1.21 3.20
CA GLN A 169 24.15 0.23 2.55
C GLN A 169 24.02 -1.11 3.24
N TRP A 170 23.86 -2.17 2.43
CA TRP A 170 23.85 -3.55 2.87
C TRP A 170 24.86 -4.34 2.02
N GLN A 171 25.85 -4.96 2.67
CA GLN A 171 26.91 -5.72 2.00
C GLN A 171 27.58 -4.95 0.84
N GLY A 172 27.77 -3.65 1.04
CA GLY A 172 28.37 -2.73 0.06
C GLY A 172 27.43 -2.22 -1.04
N ALA A 173 26.19 -2.71 -1.12
CA ALA A 173 25.18 -2.20 -2.06
C ALA A 173 24.39 -1.05 -1.43
N GLU A 174 24.34 0.10 -2.11
CA GLU A 174 23.50 1.25 -1.71
C GLU A 174 22.04 1.01 -2.12
N LEU A 175 21.13 1.07 -1.13
CA LEU A 175 19.70 0.83 -1.31
C LEU A 175 18.92 2.12 -1.57
N LEU A 176 19.49 3.29 -1.29
CA LEU A 176 18.82 4.59 -1.44
C LEU A 176 19.52 5.47 -2.49
N ALA A 177 18.73 6.08 -3.37
CA ALA A 177 19.18 7.09 -4.32
C ALA A 177 18.92 8.52 -3.85
N SER A 178 17.92 8.70 -2.98
CA SER A 178 17.59 9.97 -2.33
C SER A 178 16.99 9.69 -0.95
N GLY A 179 17.26 10.58 0.01
CA GLY A 179 16.83 10.39 1.41
C GLY A 179 15.32 10.46 1.65
N LEU A 180 14.89 9.93 2.79
CA LEU A 180 13.51 9.91 3.23
C LEU A 180 13.03 11.31 3.63
N ARG A 181 11.85 11.69 3.15
CA ARG A 181 11.19 12.96 3.50
C ARG A 181 9.72 12.74 3.86
N PRO A 182 9.13 13.58 4.74
CA PRO A 182 7.68 13.60 4.91
C PRO A 182 7.00 13.96 3.59
N ASN A 183 5.85 13.35 3.29
CA ASN A 183 5.05 13.66 2.12
C ASN A 183 3.57 13.83 2.52
N LEU A 184 3.05 15.04 2.28
CA LEU A 184 1.67 15.44 2.58
C LEU A 184 0.89 15.80 1.31
N TRP A 185 1.44 15.49 0.13
CA TRP A 185 0.91 15.88 -1.16
C TRP A 185 0.72 14.68 -2.08
N ARG A 186 -0.35 14.69 -2.88
CA ARG A 186 -0.55 13.82 -4.04
C ARG A 186 -0.76 14.67 -5.28
N VAL A 187 -0.39 14.18 -6.45
CA VAL A 187 -0.75 14.85 -7.72
C VAL A 187 -2.28 14.81 -7.88
N PRO A 188 -2.97 15.95 -8.04
CA PRO A 188 -4.43 15.97 -8.10
C PRO A 188 -4.99 15.07 -9.21
N THR A 189 -6.09 14.38 -8.88
CA THR A 189 -6.95 13.72 -9.87
C THR A 189 -7.91 14.72 -10.52
N ASP A 190 -8.55 14.35 -11.63
CA ASP A 190 -9.64 15.16 -12.21
C ASP A 190 -10.73 15.50 -11.16
N ASN A 191 -11.05 14.58 -10.23
CA ASN A 191 -11.99 14.80 -9.13
C ASN A 191 -11.47 15.83 -8.11
N ASP A 192 -10.17 15.82 -7.81
CA ASP A 192 -9.57 16.79 -6.89
C ASP A 192 -9.58 18.21 -7.46
N GLU A 193 -9.46 18.34 -8.79
CA GLU A 193 -9.53 19.62 -9.52
C GLU A 193 -10.98 20.15 -9.67
N GLY A 194 -11.96 19.26 -9.59
CA GLY A 194 -13.39 19.57 -9.73
C GLY A 194 -13.94 20.59 -8.73
N GLY A 195 -14.57 21.66 -9.22
CA GLY A 195 -15.28 22.64 -8.39
C GLY A 195 -14.60 24.01 -8.20
N GLY A 196 -13.59 24.32 -9.02
CA GLY A 196 -12.92 25.62 -9.05
C GLY A 196 -12.27 25.96 -7.71
N GLU A 197 -12.51 27.16 -7.17
CA GLU A 197 -11.93 27.59 -5.88
C GLU A 197 -12.34 26.72 -4.68
N ARG A 198 -13.42 25.95 -4.80
CA ARG A 198 -13.88 25.02 -3.75
C ARG A 198 -13.25 23.63 -3.86
N SER A 199 -12.61 23.31 -4.98
CA SER A 199 -12.00 22.00 -5.22
C SER A 199 -10.95 21.66 -4.16
N PHE A 200 -10.68 20.37 -3.97
CA PHE A 200 -9.65 19.95 -3.02
C PHE A 200 -8.29 20.46 -3.46
N ALA A 201 -7.94 20.33 -4.73
CA ALA A 201 -6.67 20.78 -5.29
C ALA A 201 -6.46 22.30 -5.12
N SER A 202 -7.49 23.13 -5.38
CA SER A 202 -7.42 24.58 -5.15
C SER A 202 -7.16 24.89 -3.67
N ARG A 203 -7.89 24.25 -2.76
CA ARG A 203 -7.71 24.44 -1.31
C ARG A 203 -6.33 23.99 -0.84
N TRP A 204 -5.79 22.91 -1.39
CA TRP A 204 -4.46 22.42 -1.06
C TRP A 204 -3.37 23.39 -1.51
N ARG A 205 -3.46 23.92 -2.73
CA ARG A 205 -2.53 24.95 -3.27
C ARG A 205 -2.63 26.27 -2.51
N GLN A 206 -3.84 26.69 -2.14
CA GLN A 206 -4.06 27.87 -1.29
C GLN A 206 -3.46 27.68 0.10
N ALA A 207 -3.49 26.45 0.63
CA ALA A 207 -2.82 26.10 1.88
C ALA A 207 -1.28 25.97 1.74
N GLY A 208 -0.78 25.84 0.52
CA GLY A 208 0.64 25.66 0.21
C GLY A 208 1.15 24.25 0.51
N LEU A 209 0.29 23.24 0.46
CA LEU A 209 0.67 21.83 0.70
C LEU A 209 1.61 21.28 -0.40
N ASP A 210 1.55 21.83 -1.61
CA ASP A 210 2.44 21.55 -2.73
C ASP A 210 3.83 22.19 -2.61
N GLN A 211 3.99 23.13 -1.67
CA GLN A 211 5.19 23.99 -1.55
C GLN A 211 5.59 24.19 -0.08
N LEU A 212 5.38 23.17 0.77
CA LEU A 212 5.77 23.23 2.17
C LEU A 212 7.28 23.47 2.30
N SER A 213 7.66 24.52 3.02
CA SER A 213 9.05 24.74 3.39
C SER A 213 9.37 23.93 4.66
N ALA A 214 10.51 23.26 4.68
CA ALA A 214 10.94 22.48 5.83
C ALA A 214 12.10 23.16 6.56
N LYS A 215 11.98 23.34 7.87
CA LYS A 215 13.06 23.81 8.73
C LYS A 215 13.31 22.82 9.86
N VAL A 216 14.53 22.30 9.94
CA VAL A 216 14.96 21.48 11.07
C VAL A 216 15.07 22.35 12.33
N GLN A 217 14.51 21.87 13.44
CA GLN A 217 14.60 22.49 14.76
C GLN A 217 15.57 21.75 15.66
N GLU A 218 15.63 20.42 15.51
CA GLU A 218 16.39 19.55 16.39
C GLU A 218 16.81 18.30 15.61
N VAL A 219 18.05 17.86 15.83
CA VAL A 219 18.55 16.54 15.43
C VAL A 219 19.35 15.98 16.61
N LYS A 220 19.12 14.72 16.96
CA LYS A 220 19.79 14.03 18.06
C LYS A 220 20.18 12.61 17.66
N GLY A 221 21.40 12.22 17.98
CA GLY A 221 21.87 10.84 17.91
C GLY A 221 22.15 10.30 19.31
N GLU A 222 21.68 9.09 19.61
CA GLU A 222 21.83 8.44 20.91
C GLU A 222 22.22 6.96 20.72
N GLN A 223 23.31 6.52 21.35
CA GLN A 223 23.67 5.10 21.41
C GLN A 223 22.85 4.43 22.52
N LEU A 224 22.00 3.44 22.19
CA LEU A 224 21.11 2.74 23.12
C LEU A 224 21.66 1.36 23.46
N GLY A 225 22.79 1.35 24.16
CA GLY A 225 23.52 0.12 24.46
C GLY A 225 24.28 -0.43 23.25
N ALA A 226 24.76 -1.68 23.35
CA ALA A 226 25.64 -2.25 22.33
C ALA A 226 24.94 -2.53 20.98
N GLY A 227 23.68 -2.98 21.00
CA GLY A 227 22.99 -3.48 19.80
C GLY A 227 21.93 -2.55 19.18
N GLU A 228 21.79 -1.33 19.68
CA GLU A 228 20.80 -0.37 19.18
C GLU A 228 21.33 1.06 19.20
N ALA A 229 21.03 1.83 18.16
CA ALA A 229 21.28 3.26 18.09
C ALA A 229 20.02 3.99 17.62
N ARG A 230 19.83 5.22 18.08
CA ARG A 230 18.68 6.05 17.73
C ARG A 230 19.14 7.36 17.11
N VAL A 231 18.49 7.76 16.03
CA VAL A 231 18.58 9.11 15.48
C VAL A 231 17.18 9.69 15.42
N SER A 232 16.99 10.93 15.89
CA SER A 232 15.70 11.61 15.84
C SER A 232 15.84 13.03 15.32
N SER A 233 14.81 13.50 14.64
CA SER A 233 14.74 14.86 14.10
C SER A 233 13.36 15.47 14.28
N VAL A 234 13.31 16.78 14.47
CA VAL A 234 12.08 17.58 14.45
C VAL A 234 12.16 18.60 13.33
N LEU A 235 11.26 18.46 12.36
CA LEU A 235 11.09 19.39 11.25
C LEU A 235 9.80 20.18 11.45
N VAL A 236 9.84 21.47 11.17
CA VAL A 236 8.64 22.31 11.05
C VAL A 236 8.39 22.54 9.57
N LEU A 237 7.29 21.98 9.07
CA LEU A 237 6.79 22.16 7.72
C LEU A 237 5.85 23.37 7.71
N THR A 238 6.22 24.45 7.01
CA THR A 238 5.44 25.69 6.99
C THR A 238 4.73 25.84 5.65
N GLY A 239 3.41 26.01 5.70
CA GLY A 239 2.59 26.42 4.57
C GLY A 239 1.90 27.77 4.81
N LYS A 240 0.90 28.10 4.00
CA LYS A 240 0.20 29.39 4.05
C LYS A 240 -0.91 29.44 5.10
N LYS A 241 -1.31 28.28 5.64
CA LYS A 241 -2.43 28.15 6.57
C LYS A 241 -2.03 27.65 7.96
N GLY A 242 -0.74 27.42 8.19
CA GLY A 242 -0.24 26.92 9.47
C GLY A 242 1.11 26.24 9.35
N THR A 243 1.44 25.46 10.36
CA THR A 243 2.62 24.60 10.39
C THR A 243 2.26 23.16 10.71
N ILE A 244 3.08 22.23 10.25
CA ILE A 244 2.99 20.81 10.63
C ILE A 244 4.35 20.43 11.19
N THR A 245 4.40 20.06 12.46
CA THR A 245 5.61 19.54 13.07
C THR A 245 5.72 18.05 12.76
N TYR A 246 6.78 17.66 12.06
CA TYR A 246 7.12 16.27 11.77
C TYR A 246 8.27 15.81 12.67
N ARG A 247 8.02 14.78 13.47
CA ARG A 247 9.06 14.08 14.23
C ARG A 247 9.34 12.73 13.58
N ALA A 248 10.59 12.51 13.22
CA ALA A 248 11.07 11.20 12.79
C ALA A 248 11.97 10.64 13.88
N THR A 249 11.74 9.39 14.30
CA THR A 249 12.62 8.66 15.21
C THR A 249 13.00 7.34 14.56
N TYR A 250 14.28 7.20 14.22
CA TYR A 250 14.88 6.01 13.63
C TYR A 250 15.57 5.21 14.73
N SER A 251 15.15 3.97 14.97
CA SER A 251 15.86 3.03 15.83
C SER A 251 16.51 1.96 14.96
N VAL A 252 17.84 1.96 14.92
CA VAL A 252 18.65 1.07 14.10
C VAL A 252 19.14 -0.09 14.96
N ALA A 253 18.79 -1.31 14.57
CA ALA A 253 19.13 -2.53 15.27
C ALA A 253 20.38 -3.23 14.70
N ALA A 254 20.91 -4.21 15.43
CA ALA A 254 22.13 -4.94 15.06
C ALA A 254 22.05 -5.79 13.78
N ASP A 255 20.84 -6.13 13.32
CA ASP A 255 20.61 -6.79 12.02
C ASP A 255 20.48 -5.79 10.85
N GLY A 256 20.67 -4.49 11.12
CA GLY A 256 20.50 -3.42 10.16
C GLY A 256 19.06 -2.96 9.97
N ALA A 257 18.07 -3.56 10.65
CA ALA A 257 16.70 -3.08 10.60
C ALA A 257 16.57 -1.66 11.16
N ILE A 258 15.72 -0.84 10.53
CA ILE A 258 15.44 0.53 10.94
C ILE A 258 13.94 0.66 11.21
N ALA A 259 13.56 0.80 12.47
CA ALA A 259 12.20 1.20 12.83
C ALA A 259 12.09 2.73 12.78
N LEU A 260 11.27 3.24 11.86
CA LEU A 260 10.92 4.65 11.74
C LEU A 260 9.56 4.89 12.38
N GLN A 261 9.54 5.59 13.51
CA GLN A 261 8.34 6.22 14.02
C GLN A 261 8.19 7.62 13.43
N SER A 262 7.04 7.88 12.82
CA SER A 262 6.69 9.15 12.19
C SER A 262 5.50 9.77 12.90
N ASP A 263 5.69 10.94 13.52
CA ASP A 263 4.63 11.70 14.17
C ASP A 263 4.41 13.04 13.46
N PHE A 264 3.18 13.33 13.07
CA PHE A 264 2.75 14.58 12.45
C PHE A 264 1.79 15.30 13.39
N LYS A 265 2.14 16.53 13.77
CA LYS A 265 1.30 17.40 14.59
C LYS A 265 0.95 18.66 13.81
N SER A 266 -0.34 18.83 13.53
CA SER A 266 -0.84 19.95 12.73
C SER A 266 -1.20 21.13 13.62
N ASP A 267 -0.79 22.33 13.22
CA ASP A 267 -1.18 23.60 13.83
C ASP A 267 -1.63 24.57 12.74
N GLY A 268 -2.78 25.24 12.94
CA GLY A 268 -3.41 26.14 11.96
C GLY A 268 -4.67 25.59 11.28
N ASP A 269 -5.11 26.29 10.24
CA ASP A 269 -6.39 26.06 9.55
C ASP A 269 -6.18 25.28 8.22
N TRP A 270 -5.87 24.00 8.35
CA TRP A 270 -5.61 23.15 7.20
C TRP A 270 -6.90 22.59 6.60
N PRO A 271 -7.05 22.54 5.25
CA PRO A 271 -8.06 21.69 4.64
C PRO A 271 -7.78 20.21 4.95
N PRO A 272 -8.73 19.29 4.68
CA PRO A 272 -8.42 17.87 4.66
C PRO A 272 -7.16 17.61 3.85
N LEU A 273 -6.23 16.84 4.42
CA LEU A 273 -4.93 16.58 3.84
C LEU A 273 -5.06 15.60 2.66
N PRO A 274 -4.30 15.78 1.57
CA PRO A 274 -4.28 14.83 0.45
C PRO A 274 -3.80 13.44 0.89
N LYS A 275 -2.73 13.41 1.70
CA LYS A 275 -2.15 12.19 2.29
C LYS A 275 -1.31 12.51 3.51
N VAL A 276 -1.00 11.47 4.28
CA VAL A 276 -0.03 11.50 5.39
C VAL A 276 0.91 10.32 5.24
N GLY A 277 2.18 10.60 4.93
CA GLY A 277 3.17 9.57 4.65
C GLY A 277 4.59 10.10 4.56
N VAL A 278 5.47 9.25 4.04
CA VAL A 278 6.87 9.54 3.74
C VAL A 278 7.20 9.07 2.32
N GLN A 279 8.23 9.64 1.72
CA GLN A 279 8.69 9.28 0.38
C GLN A 279 10.21 9.22 0.34
N LEU A 280 10.75 8.28 -0.42
CA LEU A 280 12.18 8.14 -0.70
C LEU A 280 12.38 7.68 -2.14
N GLN A 281 13.62 7.68 -2.63
CA GLN A 281 13.94 7.09 -3.93
C GLN A 281 14.98 5.98 -3.78
N LEU A 282 14.76 4.89 -4.51
CA LEU A 282 15.71 3.80 -4.68
C LEU A 282 16.43 3.94 -6.03
N PRO A 283 17.64 3.37 -6.18
CA PRO A 283 18.28 3.24 -7.48
C PRO A 283 17.39 2.52 -8.52
N GLY A 284 17.45 2.93 -9.79
CA GLY A 284 16.58 2.43 -10.86
C GLY A 284 16.64 0.92 -11.14
N GLN A 285 17.64 0.22 -10.59
CA GLN A 285 17.78 -1.23 -10.73
C GLN A 285 16.81 -2.05 -9.86
N PHE A 286 16.18 -1.45 -8.83
CA PHE A 286 15.27 -2.14 -7.91
C PHE A 286 13.86 -2.22 -8.50
N THR A 287 13.71 -2.99 -9.58
CA THR A 287 12.50 -3.03 -10.42
C THR A 287 11.52 -4.15 -10.06
N ASP A 288 11.93 -5.16 -9.31
CA ASP A 288 11.09 -6.28 -8.91
C ASP A 288 10.33 -5.93 -7.63
N VAL A 289 9.00 -5.82 -7.72
CA VAL A 289 8.12 -5.44 -6.60
C VAL A 289 7.34 -6.67 -6.14
N GLU A 290 7.34 -6.94 -4.84
CA GLU A 290 6.50 -7.94 -4.19
C GLU A 290 5.82 -7.31 -2.97
N TRP A 291 4.53 -7.59 -2.73
CA TRP A 291 3.84 -7.05 -1.56
C TRP A 291 2.77 -7.99 -1.04
N TYR A 292 2.49 -7.89 0.26
CA TYR A 292 1.33 -8.51 0.89
C TYR A 292 0.31 -7.44 1.31
N GLY A 293 -0.82 -7.40 0.62
CA GLY A 293 -1.85 -6.37 0.80
C GLY A 293 -2.92 -6.47 -0.27
N ARG A 294 -3.66 -5.39 -0.54
CA ARG A 294 -4.66 -5.40 -1.62
C ARG A 294 -4.02 -5.33 -3.01
N GLY A 295 -4.59 -6.06 -3.95
CA GLY A 295 -4.13 -6.07 -5.34
C GLY A 295 -4.94 -6.98 -6.28
N PRO A 296 -4.42 -7.26 -7.49
CA PRO A 296 -3.13 -6.78 -8.02
C PRO A 296 -3.19 -5.33 -8.57
N HIS A 297 -4.39 -4.83 -8.87
CA HIS A 297 -4.63 -3.48 -9.39
C HIS A 297 -4.59 -2.42 -8.28
N GLU A 298 -4.57 -1.15 -8.67
CA GLU A 298 -4.61 -0.04 -7.72
C GLU A 298 -5.91 0.01 -6.91
N SER A 299 -5.82 0.43 -5.66
CA SER A 299 -6.94 0.56 -4.73
C SER A 299 -6.74 1.80 -3.86
N TYR A 300 -7.84 2.43 -3.44
CA TYR A 300 -7.85 3.64 -2.62
C TYR A 300 -8.85 3.47 -1.47
N TRP A 301 -8.83 4.38 -0.49
CA TRP A 301 -9.61 4.26 0.74
C TRP A 301 -11.11 3.98 0.50
N ASP A 302 -11.70 4.66 -0.48
CA ASP A 302 -13.10 4.55 -0.90
C ASP A 302 -13.32 3.64 -2.13
N ARG A 303 -12.27 3.03 -2.69
CA ARG A 303 -12.32 2.14 -3.86
C ARG A 303 -11.33 0.99 -3.73
N LYS A 304 -11.69 -0.03 -2.94
CA LYS A 304 -10.81 -1.17 -2.64
C LYS A 304 -11.51 -2.52 -2.48
N THR A 305 -12.83 -2.60 -2.63
CA THR A 305 -13.55 -3.86 -2.40
C THR A 305 -13.28 -4.88 -3.50
N GLY A 306 -12.95 -4.42 -4.72
CA GLY A 306 -12.53 -5.23 -5.85
C GLY A 306 -11.12 -5.82 -5.74
N ALA A 307 -10.33 -5.41 -4.73
CA ALA A 307 -8.96 -5.86 -4.54
C ALA A 307 -8.83 -6.82 -3.34
N ARG A 308 -8.37 -8.05 -3.59
CA ARG A 308 -8.15 -9.09 -2.56
C ARG A 308 -6.88 -8.82 -1.77
N VAL A 309 -6.86 -9.21 -0.51
CA VAL A 309 -5.62 -9.33 0.27
C VAL A 309 -4.91 -10.63 -0.11
N ASP A 310 -3.73 -10.52 -0.72
CA ASP A 310 -2.88 -11.65 -1.12
C ASP A 310 -1.44 -11.19 -1.32
N THR A 311 -0.50 -12.11 -1.60
CA THR A 311 0.84 -11.77 -2.05
C THR A 311 0.87 -11.60 -3.57
N TYR A 312 1.31 -10.43 -4.02
CA TYR A 312 1.40 -10.08 -5.44
C TYR A 312 2.82 -9.72 -5.83
N ARG A 313 3.11 -9.84 -7.12
CA ARG A 313 4.38 -9.48 -7.73
C ARG A 313 4.14 -8.68 -9.00
N GLY A 314 5.03 -7.75 -9.30
CA GLY A 314 5.00 -6.93 -10.51
C GLY A 314 6.33 -6.25 -10.77
N LYS A 315 6.42 -5.56 -11.90
CA LYS A 315 7.54 -4.66 -12.20
C LYS A 315 7.20 -3.24 -11.80
N ALA A 316 8.17 -2.46 -11.33
CA ALA A 316 7.98 -1.06 -10.96
C ALA A 316 7.27 -0.23 -12.06
N ALA A 317 7.61 -0.48 -13.33
CA ALA A 317 6.99 0.17 -14.50
C ALA A 317 5.51 -0.22 -14.74
N GLU A 318 5.02 -1.29 -14.10
CA GLU A 318 3.65 -1.81 -14.21
C GLU A 318 2.82 -1.51 -12.94
N MET A 319 3.40 -0.86 -11.94
CA MET A 319 2.73 -0.59 -10.67
C MET A 319 1.73 0.57 -10.74
N HIS A 320 1.79 1.38 -11.79
CA HIS A 320 0.91 2.51 -12.06
C HIS A 320 0.09 2.29 -13.34
N PHE A 321 -1.07 2.96 -13.40
CA PHE A 321 -1.91 2.98 -14.60
C PHE A 321 -1.73 4.33 -15.30
N LEU A 322 -1.26 4.27 -16.54
CA LEU A 322 -0.97 5.45 -17.35
C LEU A 322 -2.28 6.08 -17.87
N GLN A 323 -2.88 6.93 -17.04
CA GLN A 323 -4.06 7.72 -17.39
C GLN A 323 -3.82 8.60 -18.63
N VAL A 324 -4.87 8.99 -19.36
CA VAL A 324 -4.71 9.86 -20.54
C VAL A 324 -4.14 11.23 -20.13
N ASN A 325 -4.70 11.79 -19.06
CA ASN A 325 -4.16 12.94 -18.35
C ASN A 325 -3.36 12.43 -17.15
N PRO A 326 -2.08 12.84 -17.00
CA PRO A 326 -1.29 12.52 -15.82
C PRO A 326 -1.99 12.92 -14.52
N GLN A 327 -2.14 11.98 -13.60
CA GLN A 327 -2.71 12.17 -12.27
C GLN A 327 -2.23 11.07 -11.32
N GLU A 328 -2.48 11.22 -10.01
CA GLU A 328 -2.23 10.17 -9.02
C GLU A 328 -2.75 8.80 -9.50
N SER A 329 -1.89 7.80 -9.42
CA SER A 329 -2.18 6.42 -9.82
C SER A 329 -1.25 5.43 -9.10
N GLY A 330 -1.65 4.16 -9.05
CA GLY A 330 -0.81 3.07 -8.59
C GLY A 330 -0.86 2.76 -7.10
N ASN A 331 -1.70 3.42 -6.30
CA ASN A 331 -1.79 3.14 -4.87
C ASN A 331 -2.19 1.69 -4.59
N ARG A 332 -1.53 1.05 -3.62
CA ARG A 332 -1.93 -0.25 -3.06
C ARG A 332 -2.30 -0.04 -1.60
N SER A 333 -3.53 -0.42 -1.23
CA SER A 333 -4.07 -0.23 0.12
C SER A 333 -3.94 -1.44 1.03
N ASP A 334 -4.06 -1.19 2.33
CA ASP A 334 -4.08 -2.20 3.39
C ASP A 334 -2.87 -3.16 3.28
N VAL A 335 -1.67 -2.61 3.17
CA VAL A 335 -0.42 -3.34 2.94
C VAL A 335 0.28 -3.63 4.28
N ARG A 336 0.79 -4.85 4.42
CA ARG A 336 1.56 -5.32 5.59
C ARG A 336 3.05 -5.15 5.36
N TRP A 337 3.50 -5.51 4.15
CA TRP A 337 4.87 -5.30 3.70
C TRP A 337 4.94 -5.16 2.18
N VAL A 338 5.97 -4.44 1.72
CA VAL A 338 6.38 -4.31 0.32
C VAL A 338 7.88 -4.48 0.21
N GLN A 339 8.33 -5.14 -0.84
CA GLN A 339 9.74 -5.40 -1.14
C GLN A 339 10.05 -4.94 -2.56
N LEU A 340 11.16 -4.22 -2.73
CA LEU A 340 11.71 -3.83 -4.02
C LEU A 340 13.12 -4.38 -4.15
N THR A 341 13.35 -5.28 -5.11
CA THR A 341 14.63 -5.96 -5.32
C THR A 341 15.19 -5.74 -6.72
N ASN A 342 16.51 -5.90 -6.84
CA ASN A 342 17.19 -5.99 -8.13
C ASN A 342 17.20 -7.44 -8.64
N ALA A 343 17.75 -7.65 -9.83
CA ALA A 343 17.84 -8.98 -10.45
C ALA A 343 18.60 -10.02 -9.60
N SER A 344 19.55 -9.58 -8.77
CA SER A 344 20.30 -10.43 -7.84
C SER A 344 19.54 -10.75 -6.55
N GLY A 345 18.34 -10.17 -6.36
CA GLY A 345 17.50 -10.39 -5.19
C GLY A 345 17.90 -9.57 -3.96
N ILE A 346 18.81 -8.60 -4.09
CA ILE A 346 19.12 -7.63 -3.05
C ILE A 346 18.14 -6.47 -3.18
N GLY A 347 17.70 -5.88 -2.07
CA GLY A 347 16.75 -4.79 -2.12
C GLY A 347 16.41 -4.18 -0.78
N LEU A 348 15.25 -3.52 -0.75
CA LEU A 348 14.65 -2.94 0.43
C LEU A 348 13.30 -3.59 0.67
N GLU A 349 13.06 -4.02 1.90
CA GLU A 349 11.74 -4.40 2.39
C GLU A 349 11.27 -3.35 3.40
N VAL A 350 9.98 -3.00 3.31
CA VAL A 350 9.31 -2.11 4.24
C VAL A 350 8.06 -2.81 4.76
N SER A 351 7.94 -2.95 6.07
CA SER A 351 6.75 -3.47 6.75
C SER A 351 6.18 -2.44 7.72
N GLY A 352 4.87 -2.51 7.99
CA GLY A 352 4.23 -1.63 8.98
C GLY A 352 3.95 -2.35 10.30
N GLU A 353 3.99 -1.64 11.43
CA GLU A 353 3.40 -2.14 12.69
C GLU A 353 1.86 -2.09 12.66
N GLY A 354 1.30 -1.44 11.64
CA GLY A 354 -0.09 -1.54 11.21
C GLY A 354 -0.15 -1.57 9.69
N LEU A 355 -1.35 -1.47 9.14
CA LEU A 355 -1.53 -1.38 7.69
C LEU A 355 -1.12 -0.01 7.16
N PHE A 356 -0.43 0.01 6.03
CA PHE A 356 -0.07 1.23 5.30
C PHE A 356 -0.48 1.12 3.83
N ASN A 357 -0.24 2.19 3.06
CA ASN A 357 -0.44 2.23 1.62
C ASN A 357 0.88 2.56 0.94
N PHE A 358 1.07 2.12 -0.31
CA PHE A 358 2.25 2.51 -1.06
C PHE A 358 1.98 2.75 -2.54
N THR A 359 2.84 3.58 -3.15
CA THR A 359 2.99 3.71 -4.60
C THR A 359 4.44 3.46 -4.99
N VAL A 360 4.64 2.89 -6.18
CA VAL A 360 5.95 2.73 -6.82
C VAL A 360 5.87 3.36 -8.20
N HIS A 361 6.70 4.37 -8.45
CA HIS A 361 6.78 5.06 -9.74
C HIS A 361 8.22 5.11 -10.26
N ASP A 362 8.39 5.09 -11.57
CA ASP A 362 9.67 5.32 -12.28
C ASP A 362 9.88 6.80 -12.65
N TYR A 363 9.15 7.68 -11.97
CA TYR A 363 9.14 9.13 -12.11
C TYR A 363 8.81 9.77 -10.75
N THR A 364 8.86 11.11 -10.67
CA THR A 364 8.52 11.86 -9.45
C THR A 364 7.13 12.48 -9.54
N ASP A 365 6.54 12.82 -8.39
CA ASP A 365 5.27 13.59 -8.33
C ASP A 365 5.37 14.91 -9.11
N GLN A 366 6.54 15.55 -9.10
CA GLN A 366 6.81 16.77 -9.86
C GLN A 366 6.77 16.50 -11.37
N ALA A 367 7.46 15.46 -11.85
CA ALA A 367 7.46 15.10 -13.27
C ALA A 367 6.06 14.70 -13.76
N LEU A 368 5.27 14.03 -12.91
CA LEU A 368 3.88 13.70 -13.19
C LEU A 368 3.01 14.96 -13.29
N MET A 369 3.19 15.93 -12.40
CA MET A 369 2.45 17.20 -12.40
C MET A 369 2.81 18.11 -13.58
N GLU A 370 4.07 18.12 -14.02
CA GLU A 370 4.55 18.94 -15.13
C GLU A 370 4.13 18.40 -16.51
N ALA A 371 3.88 17.10 -16.61
CA ALA A 371 3.50 16.44 -17.85
C ALA A 371 2.06 16.80 -18.27
N LYS A 372 1.88 17.20 -19.53
CA LYS A 372 0.54 17.42 -20.11
C LYS A 372 -0.08 16.14 -20.66
N LYS A 373 0.77 15.17 -21.00
CA LYS A 373 0.40 13.85 -21.50
C LYS A 373 1.33 12.82 -20.90
N THR A 374 0.83 11.61 -20.77
CA THR A 374 1.54 10.53 -20.09
C THR A 374 2.81 10.06 -20.80
N GLN A 375 2.91 10.24 -22.12
CA GLN A 375 4.16 9.97 -22.85
C GLN A 375 5.26 11.01 -22.58
N GLU A 376 4.89 12.19 -22.03
CA GLU A 376 5.81 13.30 -21.78
C GLU A 376 6.40 13.27 -20.36
N ILE A 377 6.00 12.31 -19.52
CA ILE A 377 6.52 12.17 -18.15
C ILE A 377 8.02 11.89 -18.21
N VAL A 378 8.80 12.81 -17.64
CA VAL A 378 10.25 12.72 -17.54
C VAL A 378 10.62 11.69 -16.46
N ARG A 379 11.53 10.78 -16.81
CA ARG A 379 12.05 9.73 -15.92
C ARG A 379 13.49 10.04 -15.56
N ASP A 380 13.81 10.05 -14.27
CA ASP A 380 15.14 10.40 -13.73
C ASP A 380 16.05 9.19 -13.52
N GLY A 381 15.58 7.98 -13.90
CA GLY A 381 16.31 6.73 -13.74
C GLY A 381 16.31 6.19 -12.30
N LYS A 382 15.44 6.71 -11.43
CA LYS A 382 15.23 6.22 -10.06
C LYS A 382 13.83 5.63 -9.89
N ILE A 383 13.63 4.95 -8.77
CA ILE A 383 12.30 4.48 -8.35
C ILE A 383 11.84 5.33 -7.18
N THR A 384 10.72 6.04 -7.33
CA THR A 384 10.06 6.77 -6.25
C THR A 384 9.14 5.81 -5.50
N LEU A 385 9.37 5.68 -4.19
CA LEU A 385 8.54 4.88 -3.29
C LEU A 385 7.86 5.83 -2.29
N SER A 386 6.53 5.88 -2.33
CA SER A 386 5.73 6.55 -1.30
C SER A 386 5.17 5.52 -0.33
N LEU A 387 5.24 5.81 0.97
CA LEU A 387 4.77 4.95 2.05
C LEU A 387 3.87 5.77 2.96
N ASP A 388 2.56 5.52 2.88
CA ASP A 388 1.55 6.39 3.46
C ASP A 388 0.80 5.68 4.56
N LEU A 389 0.64 6.31 5.72
CA LEU A 389 -0.35 5.88 6.70
C LEU A 389 -1.72 5.84 6.04
N GLN A 390 -2.07 6.91 5.32
CA GLN A 390 -3.31 6.97 4.55
C GLN A 390 -3.26 8.05 3.47
N GLN A 391 -4.06 7.85 2.43
CA GLN A 391 -4.38 8.82 1.39
C GLN A 391 -5.88 9.12 1.41
N MET A 392 -6.29 10.37 1.17
CA MET A 392 -7.68 10.77 1.06
C MET A 392 -8.40 9.95 -0.03
N GLY A 393 -9.69 9.65 0.14
CA GLY A 393 -10.49 9.00 -0.90
C GLY A 393 -10.51 9.77 -2.24
N LEU A 394 -10.81 9.07 -3.32
CA LEU A 394 -10.89 9.63 -4.68
C LEU A 394 -12.18 10.43 -4.93
N GLY A 395 -13.27 10.12 -4.22
CA GLY A 395 -14.60 10.63 -4.55
C GLY A 395 -15.12 10.10 -5.89
N GLY A 396 -15.95 10.89 -6.57
CA GLY A 396 -16.45 10.55 -7.92
C GLY A 396 -17.97 10.48 -8.05
N ASP A 397 -18.77 10.91 -7.06
CA ASP A 397 -20.23 11.10 -7.23
C ASP A 397 -20.53 12.06 -8.40
N ASP A 398 -19.70 13.10 -8.52
CA ASP A 398 -19.47 13.94 -9.69
C ASP A 398 -18.02 14.45 -9.67
N SER A 399 -17.58 15.13 -10.73
CA SER A 399 -16.22 15.68 -10.84
C SER A 399 -16.19 17.19 -11.08
N TRP A 400 -17.25 17.89 -10.70
CA TRP A 400 -17.31 19.36 -10.74
C TRP A 400 -17.60 19.95 -9.36
N SER A 401 -17.53 19.13 -8.31
CA SER A 401 -17.57 19.54 -6.91
C SER A 401 -16.75 18.59 -6.03
N PRO A 402 -16.34 19.01 -4.82
CA PRO A 402 -15.64 18.13 -3.87
C PRO A 402 -16.56 16.99 -3.41
N ARG A 403 -16.27 15.75 -3.84
CA ARG A 403 -17.15 14.59 -3.63
C ARG A 403 -16.55 13.42 -2.86
N THR A 404 -15.36 13.56 -2.28
CA THR A 404 -14.88 12.58 -1.30
C THR A 404 -15.77 12.63 -0.05
N HIS A 405 -16.42 11.50 0.29
CA HIS A 405 -17.32 11.45 1.45
C HIS A 405 -16.55 11.67 2.76
N PRO A 406 -17.20 12.23 3.81
CA PRO A 406 -16.52 12.66 5.04
C PRO A 406 -15.68 11.58 5.73
N GLN A 407 -16.11 10.32 5.71
CA GLN A 407 -15.39 9.19 6.32
C GLN A 407 -14.07 8.84 5.62
N TYR A 408 -13.83 9.38 4.43
CA TYR A 408 -12.60 9.18 3.65
C TYR A 408 -11.75 10.45 3.55
N LEU A 409 -12.04 11.45 4.38
CA LEU A 409 -11.25 12.67 4.51
C LEU A 409 -10.20 12.53 5.62
N LEU A 410 -8.96 12.96 5.32
CA LEU A 410 -7.92 13.10 6.34
C LEU A 410 -8.01 14.48 6.98
N THR A 411 -8.76 14.60 8.08
CA THR A 411 -8.88 15.87 8.80
C THR A 411 -7.54 16.31 9.39
N ALA A 412 -7.37 17.61 9.62
CA ALA A 412 -6.17 18.15 10.23
C ALA A 412 -6.13 17.82 11.73
N LYS A 413 -5.45 16.72 12.07
CA LYS A 413 -5.24 16.22 13.44
C LYS A 413 -3.84 15.65 13.56
N ASP A 414 -3.53 15.10 14.73
CA ASP A 414 -2.27 14.39 14.96
C ASP A 414 -2.33 12.99 14.35
N TYR A 415 -1.25 12.60 13.67
CA TYR A 415 -1.07 11.30 13.05
C TYR A 415 0.24 10.67 13.50
N SER A 416 0.24 9.36 13.73
CA SER A 416 1.44 8.61 14.08
C SER A 416 1.40 7.23 13.42
N PHE A 417 2.54 6.77 12.92
CA PHE A 417 2.70 5.43 12.37
C PHE A 417 4.16 4.98 12.43
N VAL A 418 4.35 3.65 12.40
CA VAL A 418 5.67 3.02 12.42
C VAL A 418 5.86 2.15 11.18
N LEU A 419 6.99 2.36 10.50
CA LEU A 419 7.46 1.54 9.38
C LEU A 419 8.83 0.94 9.74
N ASN A 420 9.03 -0.31 9.37
CA ASN A 420 10.27 -1.04 9.55
C ASN A 420 10.94 -1.27 8.20
N PHE A 421 12.12 -0.69 8.01
CA PHE A 421 12.95 -0.86 6.83
C PHE A 421 13.97 -1.95 7.10
N LYS A 422 14.11 -2.91 6.18
CA LYS A 422 15.10 -3.98 6.27
C LYS A 422 15.74 -4.24 4.91
N PRO A 423 16.99 -4.74 4.86
CA PRO A 423 17.56 -5.21 3.62
C PRO A 423 16.79 -6.45 3.16
N ALA A 424 16.36 -6.46 1.91
CA ALA A 424 15.75 -7.62 1.29
C ALA A 424 16.84 -8.50 0.68
N THR A 425 16.79 -9.80 0.96
CA THR A 425 17.61 -10.79 0.24
C THR A 425 16.75 -11.97 -0.17
N LYS A 426 16.68 -12.25 -1.47
CA LYS A 426 15.89 -13.36 -2.04
C LYS A 426 16.29 -14.75 -1.52
N ASN A 427 17.48 -14.86 -0.92
CA ASN A 427 18.03 -16.06 -0.29
C ASN A 427 18.19 -15.95 1.24
N GLY A 428 17.74 -14.84 1.86
CA GLY A 428 17.75 -14.71 3.31
C GLY A 428 16.43 -15.21 3.88
N ASP A 429 16.54 -16.24 4.71
CA ASP A 429 15.49 -16.81 5.53
C ASP A 429 14.34 -15.83 5.83
N THR A 430 13.22 -15.98 5.10
CA THR A 430 11.98 -16.07 5.88
C THR A 430 12.28 -17.21 6.84
N LEU A 431 12.37 -16.92 8.14
CA LEU A 431 12.54 -17.92 9.18
C LEU A 431 11.29 -18.79 9.15
N VAL A 432 11.26 -19.70 8.16
CA VAL A 432 10.27 -20.76 8.02
C VAL A 432 10.65 -21.70 9.13
N MET A 433 10.05 -21.49 10.30
CA MET A 433 9.83 -22.55 11.26
C MET A 433 9.17 -23.69 10.48
N ARG A 434 10.00 -24.64 10.05
CA ARG A 434 9.55 -25.93 9.55
C ARG A 434 8.93 -26.65 10.73
N LEU A 435 7.62 -26.84 10.67
CA LEU A 435 6.91 -27.94 11.31
C LEU A 435 6.08 -28.63 10.23
#